data_AF-A0A9W3ZWZ2-F1
#
_entry.id   AF-A0A9W3ZWZ2-F1
#
_cell.length_a   1.000
_cell.length_b   1.000
_cell.length_c   1.000
_cell.angle_alpha   90.00
_cell.angle_beta   90.00
_cell.angle_gamma   90.00
#
_symmetry.space_group_name_H-M   'P 1'
#
loop_
_entity.id
_entity.type
_entity.pdbx_description
1 polymer ?
#
loop_
_entity_poly.entity_id
_entity_poly.type
_entity_poly.pdbx_seq_one_letter_code
_entity_poly.pdbx_strand_id
1 'polypeptide(L)'
;MSIEHIIKESIREVVREEIQAALAAFQQQAQPNKVMRVKEAAAYLNIAACRMYELANHPQFPVIRDGRKLLFLQKDLEAWLEAQKEESSIV
;
A
#
# COMPACT_ATOMS: atom_id res chain seq x y z
N MET A 1 23.80 26.91 32.29
CA MET A 1 23.16 26.27 31.12
C MET A 1 22.91 27.37 30.09
N SER A 2 23.65 27.37 28.98
CA SER A 2 23.58 28.45 27.99
C SER A 2 22.27 28.41 27.21
N ILE A 3 21.64 29.57 27.06
CA ILE A 3 20.38 29.79 26.34
C ILE A 3 20.42 29.20 24.91
N GLU A 4 21.59 29.19 24.27
CA GLU A 4 21.81 28.56 22.97
C GLU A 4 21.45 27.07 22.90
N HIS A 5 21.64 26.32 24.00
CA HIS A 5 21.28 24.91 24.06
C HIS A 5 19.75 24.73 24.09
N ILE A 6 19.04 25.62 24.78
CA ILE A 6 17.59 25.58 24.92
C ILE A 6 16.93 25.89 23.56
N ILE A 7 17.45 26.90 22.85
CA ILE A 7 16.96 27.27 21.52
C ILE A 7 17.22 26.15 20.50
N LYS A 8 18.38 25.49 20.55
CA LYS A 8 18.67 24.35 19.68
C LYS A 8 17.73 23.17 19.92
N GLU A 9 17.41 22.87 21.17
CA GLU A 9 16.52 21.75 21.50
C GLU A 9 15.07 22.05 21.09
N SER A 10 14.57 23.27 21.35
CA SER A 10 13.22 23.68 20.95
C SER A 10 13.06 23.73 19.42
N ILE A 11 14.06 24.23 18.68
CA ILE A 11 14.01 24.21 17.21
C ILE A 11 14.05 22.76 16.68
N ARG A 12 14.82 21.88 17.31
CA ARG A 12 14.90 20.46 16.93
C ARG A 12 13.58 19.73 17.12
N GLU A 13 12.83 20.04 18.17
CA GLU A 13 11.51 19.43 18.42
C GLU A 13 10.48 19.87 17.38
N VAL A 14 10.35 21.17 17.13
CA VAL A 14 9.39 21.72 16.15
C VAL A 14 9.69 21.21 14.73
N VAL A 15 10.97 21.15 14.35
CA VAL A 15 11.38 20.63 13.04
C VAL A 15 11.06 19.14 12.89
N ARG A 16 11.14 18.33 13.96
CA ARG A 16 10.77 16.90 13.88
C ARG A 16 9.28 16.71 13.67
N GLU A 17 8.44 17.46 14.38
CA GLU A 17 6.99 17.32 14.28
C GLU A 17 6.50 17.67 12.86
N GLU A 18 6.99 18.78 12.32
CA GLU A 18 6.62 19.23 10.97
C GLU A 18 7.16 18.31 9.86
N ILE A 19 8.41 17.82 10.01
CA ILE A 19 8.98 16.84 9.06
C ILE A 19 8.21 15.53 9.10
N GLN A 20 7.79 15.06 10.28
CA GLN A 20 7.00 13.82 10.40
C GLN A 20 5.60 13.98 9.80
N ALA A 21 4.92 15.10 10.04
CA ALA A 21 3.62 15.38 9.44
C ALA A 21 3.70 15.47 7.91
N ALA A 22 4.72 16.15 7.39
CA ALA A 22 4.96 16.26 5.95
C ALA A 22 5.32 14.90 5.31
N LEU A 23 6.16 14.08 5.96
CA LEU A 23 6.49 12.73 5.50
C LEU A 23 5.29 11.78 5.54
N ALA A 24 4.46 11.84 6.58
CA ALA A 24 3.25 11.03 6.67
C ALA A 24 2.26 11.38 5.54
N ALA A 25 2.07 12.67 5.26
CA ALA A 25 1.26 13.14 4.13
C ALA A 25 1.85 12.71 2.77
N PHE A 26 3.18 12.73 2.63
CA PHE A 26 3.86 12.28 1.41
C PHE A 26 3.80 10.77 1.20
N GLN A 27 3.89 9.97 2.26
CA GLN A 27 3.76 8.51 2.20
C GLN A 27 2.37 8.06 1.76
N GLN A 28 1.33 8.82 2.10
CA GLN A 28 -0.04 8.56 1.63
C GLN A 28 -0.21 8.83 0.12
N GLN A 29 0.55 9.78 -0.44
CA GLN A 29 0.45 10.16 -1.86
C GLN A 29 1.40 9.37 -2.78
N ALA A 30 2.52 8.90 -2.25
CA ALA A 30 3.59 8.27 -3.01
C ALA A 30 3.53 6.73 -3.00
N GLN A 31 2.35 6.12 -3.05
CA GLN A 31 2.25 4.74 -3.50
C GLN A 31 2.16 4.75 -5.03
N PRO A 32 3.28 4.55 -5.75
CA PRO A 32 3.20 4.36 -7.19
C PRO A 32 2.25 3.20 -7.45
N ASN A 33 1.39 3.34 -8.45
CA ASN A 33 0.57 2.24 -8.98
C ASN A 33 1.50 1.14 -9.51
N LYS A 34 2.07 0.36 -8.59
CA LYS A 34 3.06 -0.66 -8.91
C LYS A 34 2.32 -1.76 -9.64
N VAL A 35 2.68 -1.94 -10.91
CA VAL A 35 2.22 -3.07 -11.70
C VAL A 35 3.05 -4.28 -11.28
N MET A 36 2.37 -5.30 -10.80
CA MET A 36 2.95 -6.54 -10.29
C MET A 36 2.53 -7.70 -11.19
N ARG A 37 3.44 -8.67 -11.38
CA ARG A 37 3.09 -9.95 -12.02
C ARG A 37 2.52 -10.92 -10.99
N VAL A 38 1.94 -12.03 -11.45
CA VAL A 38 1.33 -13.07 -10.59
C VAL A 38 2.19 -13.45 -9.38
N LYS A 39 3.49 -13.70 -9.59
CA LYS A 39 4.42 -14.09 -8.52
C LYS A 39 4.61 -13.01 -7.47
N GLU A 40 4.74 -11.76 -7.91
CA GLU A 40 4.94 -10.62 -7.03
C GLU A 40 3.65 -10.32 -6.26
N ALA A 41 2.51 -10.38 -6.93
CA ALA A 41 1.21 -10.14 -6.30
C ALA A 41 0.83 -11.27 -5.32
N ALA A 42 1.20 -12.51 -5.61
CA ALA A 42 1.07 -13.63 -4.66
C ALA A 42 1.94 -13.43 -3.41
N ALA A 43 3.19 -12.96 -3.58
CA ALA A 43 4.05 -12.61 -2.46
C ALA A 43 3.51 -11.41 -1.65
N TYR A 44 2.93 -10.42 -2.33
CA TYR A 44 2.32 -9.25 -1.69
C TYR A 44 1.13 -9.63 -0.80
N LEU A 45 0.22 -10.46 -1.32
CA LEU A 45 -0.92 -10.98 -0.57
C LEU A 45 -0.55 -12.12 0.40
N ASN A 46 0.71 -12.56 0.41
CA ASN A 46 1.21 -13.69 1.17
C ASN A 46 0.40 -14.99 0.96
N ILE A 47 0.07 -15.28 -0.30
CA ILE A 47 -0.66 -16.49 -0.71
C ILE A 47 0.14 -17.31 -1.72
N ALA A 48 -0.22 -18.58 -1.88
CA ALA A 48 0.40 -19.44 -2.88
C ALA A 48 0.09 -18.95 -4.31
N ALA A 49 1.06 -19.05 -5.22
CA ALA A 49 0.88 -18.65 -6.62
C ALA A 49 -0.27 -19.40 -7.31
N CYS A 50 -0.48 -20.69 -6.99
CA CYS A 50 -1.63 -21.46 -7.50
C CYS A 50 -2.97 -20.81 -7.10
N ARG A 51 -3.10 -20.40 -5.83
CA ARG A 51 -4.30 -19.70 -5.34
C ARG A 51 -4.51 -18.37 -6.05
N MET A 52 -3.41 -17.67 -6.36
CA MET A 52 -3.47 -16.43 -7.13
C MET A 52 -3.98 -16.64 -8.56
N TYR A 53 -3.61 -17.75 -9.22
CA TYR A 53 -4.16 -18.11 -10.54
C TYR A 53 -5.65 -18.44 -10.49
N GLU A 54 -6.10 -19.13 -9.42
CA GLU A 54 -7.53 -19.36 -9.20
C GLU A 54 -8.30 -18.05 -9.02
N LEU A 55 -7.77 -17.14 -8.20
CA LEU A 55 -8.34 -15.82 -7.98
C LEU A 55 -8.36 -15.00 -9.27
N ALA A 56 -7.30 -15.04 -10.07
CA ALA A 56 -7.25 -14.34 -11.37
C ALA A 56 -8.30 -14.83 -12.40
N ASN A 57 -8.93 -15.98 -12.17
CA ASN A 57 -10.05 -16.46 -12.96
C ASN A 57 -11.43 -16.02 -12.42
N HIS A 58 -11.50 -15.53 -11.18
CA HIS A 58 -12.74 -15.00 -10.64
C HIS A 58 -13.06 -13.62 -11.22
N PRO A 59 -14.33 -13.36 -11.60
CA PRO A 59 -14.73 -12.10 -12.22
C PRO A 59 -14.63 -10.89 -11.27
N GLN A 60 -14.62 -11.12 -9.97
CA GLN A 60 -14.48 -10.08 -8.95
C GLN A 60 -13.02 -9.72 -8.66
N PHE A 61 -12.05 -10.46 -9.21
CA PHE A 61 -10.65 -10.23 -8.92
C PHE A 61 -10.03 -9.22 -9.88
N PRO A 62 -9.27 -8.23 -9.39
CA PRO A 62 -8.74 -7.15 -10.21
C PRO A 62 -7.55 -7.61 -11.05
N VAL A 63 -7.84 -8.11 -12.27
CA VAL A 63 -6.83 -8.63 -13.19
C VAL A 63 -6.82 -7.87 -14.51
N ILE A 64 -5.63 -7.42 -14.91
CA ILE A 64 -5.40 -6.81 -16.22
C ILE A 64 -4.77 -7.85 -17.13
N ARG A 65 -5.49 -8.21 -18.19
CA ARG A 65 -5.04 -9.19 -19.18
C ARG A 65 -4.37 -8.48 -20.34
N ASP A 66 -3.04 -8.49 -20.34
CA ASP A 66 -2.21 -8.01 -21.46
C ASP A 66 -1.78 -9.21 -22.32
N GLY A 67 -2.68 -9.64 -23.20
CA GLY A 67 -2.52 -10.84 -24.04
C GLY A 67 -2.37 -12.11 -23.20
N ARG A 68 -1.16 -12.68 -23.15
CA ARG A 68 -0.83 -13.87 -22.33
C ARG A 68 -0.38 -13.53 -20.91
N LYS A 69 -0.13 -12.25 -20.60
CA LYS A 69 0.39 -11.83 -19.30
C LYS A 69 -0.76 -11.38 -18.41
N LEU A 70 -0.67 -11.79 -17.14
CA LEU A 70 -1.56 -11.33 -16.07
C LEU A 70 -0.80 -10.27 -15.27
N LEU A 71 -1.36 -9.07 -15.23
CA LEU A 71 -0.83 -7.92 -14.53
C LEU A 71 -1.83 -7.49 -13.45
N PHE A 72 -1.29 -7.04 -12.32
CA PHE A 72 -2.07 -6.61 -11.17
C PHE A 72 -1.60 -5.24 -10.74
N LEU A 73 -2.53 -4.33 -10.46
CA LEU A 73 -2.21 -3.08 -9.80
C LEU A 73 -2.34 -3.27 -8.29
N GLN A 74 -1.34 -2.79 -7.56
CA GLN A 74 -1.37 -2.85 -6.09
C GLN A 74 -2.64 -2.22 -5.51
N LYS A 75 -3.05 -1.05 -6.03
CA LYS A 75 -4.26 -0.35 -5.55
C LYS A 75 -5.53 -1.15 -5.77
N ASP A 76 -5.64 -1.85 -6.89
CA ASP A 76 -6.84 -2.63 -7.17
C ASP A 76 -6.91 -3.85 -6.24
N LEU A 77 -5.76 -4.47 -5.92
CA LEU A 77 -5.69 -5.57 -4.94
C LEU A 77 -6.10 -5.10 -3.54
N GLU A 78 -5.69 -3.90 -3.13
CA GLU A 78 -6.11 -3.30 -1.85
C GLU A 78 -7.61 -3.00 -1.82
N ALA A 79 -8.14 -2.38 -2.87
CA ALA A 79 -9.57 -2.10 -2.98
C ALA A 79 -10.41 -3.39 -2.97
N TRP A 80 -9.91 -4.47 -3.59
CA TRP A 80 -10.55 -5.77 -3.54
C TRP A 80 -10.56 -6.36 -2.12
N LEU A 81 -9.46 -6.25 -1.37
CA LEU A 81 -9.41 -6.68 0.02
C LEU A 81 -10.37 -5.88 0.92
N GLU A 82 -10.50 -4.58 0.69
CA GLU A 82 -11.46 -3.73 1.40
C GLU A 82 -12.90 -4.13 1.11
N ALA A 83 -13.25 -4.35 -0.16
CA ALA A 83 -14.57 -4.83 -0.55
C ALA A 83 -14.93 -6.18 0.10
N GLN A 84 -13.96 -7.10 0.20
CA GLN A 84 -14.16 -8.40 0.88
C GLN A 84 -14.38 -8.25 2.39
N LYS A 85 -13.72 -7.27 3.04
CA LYS A 85 -13.94 -6.96 4.46
C LYS A 85 -15.32 -6.35 4.69
N GLU A 86 -15.77 -5.45 3.83
CA GLU A 86 -17.11 -4.87 3.91
C GLU A 86 -18.20 -5.93 3.74
N GLU A 87 -18.07 -6.83 2.77
CA GLU A 87 -19.00 -7.97 2.61
C GLU A 87 -19.03 -8.89 3.84
N SER A 88 -17.89 -9.08 4.52
CA SER A 88 -17.80 -9.93 5.71
C SER A 88 -18.34 -9.27 6.99
N SER A 89 -18.40 -7.94 7.05
CA SER A 89 -18.91 -7.19 8.22
C SER A 89 -20.44 -7.06 8.25
N ILE A 90 -21.14 -7.51 7.20
CA ILE A 90 -22.61 -7.46 7.11
C ILE A 90 -23.26 -8.78 7.58
N VAL A 91 -22.48 -9.72 8.13
CA VAL A 91 -22.96 -11.03 8.63
C VAL A 91 -22.98 -11.09 10.15
#